data_AF-A0A4Q9FSE7-F1
#
_entry.id   AF-A0A4Q9FSE7-F1
#
_cell.length_a   1.000
_cell.length_b   1.000
_cell.length_c   1.000
_cell.angle_alpha   90.00
_cell.angle_beta   90.00
_cell.angle_gamma   90.00
#
_symmetry.space_group_name_H-M   'P 1'
#
loop_
_entity.id
_entity.type
_entity.pdbx_description
1 polymer ?
#
loop_
_entity_poly.entity_id
_entity_poly.type
_entity_poly.pdbx_seq_one_letter_code
_entity_poly.pdbx_strand_id
1 'polypeptide(L)' 'MRQLKLIWDFRGPDALKIAEHHEIHLKEYIKSQSLVLSITGYQAINTLHAIAFMIVNEDEMKPVRDALKPHRGQVYQP' A
#
# COMPACT_ATOMS: atom_id res chain seq x y z
N MET A 1 -18.88 -3.02 2.07
CA MET A 1 -18.21 -1.74 2.36
C MET A 1 -17.29 -1.41 1.20
N ARG A 2 -17.14 -0.13 0.85
CA ARG A 2 -16.22 0.29 -0.22
C ARG A 2 -14.79 0.01 0.23
N GLN A 3 -13.98 -0.53 -0.68
CA GLN A 3 -12.56 -0.79 -0.44
C GLN A 3 -11.72 0.27 -1.15
N LEU A 4 -10.63 0.65 -0.52
CA LEU A 4 -9.73 1.69 -1.02
C LEU A 4 -8.31 1.13 -1.12
N LYS A 5 -7.64 1.38 -2.24
CA LYS A 5 -6.24 1.03 -2.48
C LYS A 5 -5.37 2.24 -2.13
N LEU A 6 -4.55 2.12 -1.10
CA LEU A 6 -3.53 3.10 -0.71
C LEU A 6 -2.22 2.72 -1.41
N ILE A 7 -1.53 3.70 -2.00
CA ILE A 7 -0.42 3.48 -2.93
C ILE A 7 0.79 4.34 -2.54
N TRP A 8 1.96 3.72 -2.53
CA TRP A 8 3.27 4.34 -2.40
C TRP A 8 4.05 4.16 -3.70
N ASP A 9 4.23 5.26 -4.43
CA ASP A 9 5.11 5.34 -5.60
C ASP A 9 6.60 5.46 -5.23
N PHE A 10 7.43 4.61 -5.82
CA PHE A 10 8.89 4.65 -5.74
C PHE A 10 9.49 4.80 -7.14
N ARG A 11 10.47 5.69 -7.30
CA ARG A 11 11.10 5.99 -8.60
C ARG A 11 12.61 5.84 -8.53
N GLY A 12 13.21 5.45 -9.65
CA GLY A 12 14.65 5.23 -9.80
C GLY A 12 15.02 3.76 -9.99
N PRO A 13 16.33 3.48 -10.14
CA PRO A 13 16.83 2.14 -10.48
C PRO A 13 16.53 1.08 -9.42
N ASP A 14 16.39 1.48 -8.15
CA ASP A 14 16.06 0.56 -7.05
C ASP A 14 14.57 0.58 -6.67
N ALA A 15 13.71 1.23 -7.46
CA ALA A 15 12.29 1.39 -7.14
C ALA A 15 11.59 0.05 -6.80
N LEU A 16 11.88 -1.00 -7.55
CA LEU A 16 11.29 -2.33 -7.32
C LEU A 16 11.71 -2.92 -5.97
N LYS A 17 13.00 -2.88 -5.64
CA LYS A 17 13.52 -3.39 -4.36
C LYS A 17 12.94 -2.62 -3.18
N ILE A 18 12.80 -1.29 -3.32
CA ILE A 18 12.19 -0.45 -2.30
C ILE A 18 10.71 -0.83 -2.12
N ALA A 19 9.96 -1.01 -3.21
CA ALA A 19 8.56 -1.42 -3.14
C ALA A 19 8.38 -2.79 -2.49
N GLU A 20 9.22 -3.76 -2.83
CA GLU A 20 9.24 -5.10 -2.21
C GLU A 20 9.51 -5.03 -0.71
N HIS A 21 10.55 -4.28 -0.30
CA HIS A 21 10.84 -4.09 1.13
C HIS A 21 9.71 -3.34 1.85
N HIS A 22 9.10 -2.35 1.20
CA HIS A 22 7.99 -1.60 1.78
C HIS A 22 6.76 -2.48 2.02
N GLU A 23 6.49 -3.45 1.16
CA GLU A 23 5.38 -4.40 1.34
C GLU A 23 5.53 -5.26 2.60
N ILE A 24 6.76 -5.58 3.01
CA ILE A 24 7.04 -6.27 4.29
C ILE A 24 6.57 -5.42 5.46
N HIS A 25 6.91 -4.12 5.48
CA HIS A 25 6.45 -3.18 6.51
C HIS A 25 4.92 -3.04 6.53
N LEU A 26 4.27 -3.04 5.35
CA LEU A 26 2.81 -3.02 5.28
C LEU A 26 2.19 -4.28 5.89
N LYS A 27 2.77 -5.47 5.65
CA LYS A 27 2.33 -6.73 6.29
C LYS A 27 2.47 -6.69 7.81
N GLU A 28 3.57 -6.14 8.32
CA GLU A 28 3.78 -5.97 9.75
C GLU A 28 2.77 -4.99 10.36
N TYR A 29 2.52 -3.87 9.67
CA TYR A 29 1.53 -2.89 10.12
C TYR A 29 0.12 -3.50 10.19
N ILE A 30 -0.32 -4.20 9.15
CA ILE A 30 -1.61 -4.91 9.11
C ILE A 30 -1.76 -5.82 10.34
N LYS A 31 -0.73 -6.60 10.67
CA LYS A 31 -0.72 -7.47 11.85
C LYS A 31 -0.78 -6.67 13.15
N SER A 32 0.02 -5.60 13.28
CA SER A 32 0.09 -4.79 14.50
C SER A 32 -1.22 -4.06 14.81
N GLN A 33 -1.93 -3.61 13.77
CA GLN A 33 -3.19 -2.87 13.90
C GLN A 33 -4.42 -3.79 13.80
N SER A 34 -4.23 -5.09 13.57
CA SER A 34 -5.31 -6.07 13.37
C SER A 34 -6.32 -5.62 12.31
N LEU A 35 -5.85 -5.10 11.18
CA LEU A 35 -6.72 -4.64 10.11
C LEU A 35 -7.54 -5.79 9.54
N VAL A 36 -8.76 -5.49 9.11
CA VAL A 36 -9.72 -6.49 8.61
C VAL A 36 -9.20 -7.15 7.32
N LEU A 37 -8.59 -6.37 6.45
CA LEU A 37 -8.04 -6.85 5.18
C LEU A 37 -6.54 -7.11 5.28
N SER A 38 -6.13 -8.27 4.79
CA SER A 38 -4.71 -8.65 4.65
C SER A 38 -4.26 -8.60 3.18
N ILE A 39 -4.82 -7.69 2.40
CA ILE A 39 -4.49 -7.53 0.97
C ILE A 39 -3.46 -6.41 0.84
N THR A 40 -2.24 -6.80 0.47
CA THR A 40 -1.11 -5.91 0.21
C THR A 40 -0.25 -6.49 -0.90
N GLY A 41 0.58 -5.68 -1.51
CA GLY A 41 1.45 -6.12 -2.59
C GLY A 41 2.36 -5.02 -3.10
N TYR A 42 3.21 -5.40 -4.04
CA TYR A 42 4.02 -4.48 -4.82
C TYR A 42 3.92 -4.82 -6.30
N GLN A 43 4.21 -3.85 -7.15
CA GLN A 43 4.15 -4.01 -8.60
C GLN A 43 5.18 -3.11 -9.28
N ALA A 44 5.97 -3.68 -10.20
CA ALA A 44 6.75 -2.90 -11.15
C ALA A 44 5.80 -2.30 -12.20
N ILE A 45 5.81 -0.98 -12.34
CA ILE A 45 5.08 -0.28 -13.41
C ILE A 45 5.95 -0.20 -14.65
N ASN A 46 7.24 0.10 -14.48
CA ASN A 46 8.29 0.04 -15.48
C ASN A 46 9.67 -0.09 -14.80
N THR A 47 10.74 -0.06 -15.59
CA THR A 47 12.12 -0.23 -15.11
C THR A 47 12.55 0.79 -14.05
N LEU A 48 11.95 1.98 -14.01
CA LEU A 48 12.32 3.08 -13.10
C LEU A 48 11.18 3.48 -12.15
N HIS A 49 10.09 2.72 -12.10
CA HIS A 49 8.93 3.02 -11.27
C HIS A 49 8.26 1.73 -10.80
N ALA A 50 8.14 1.61 -9.49
CA ALA A 50 7.38 0.56 -8.84
C ALA A 50 6.48 1.16 -7.76
N ILE A 51 5.46 0.41 -7.38
CA ILE A 51 4.54 0.78 -6.31
C ILE A 51 4.48 -0.30 -5.26
N ALA A 52 4.27 0.08 -4.00
CA ALA A 52 3.68 -0.77 -2.98
C ALA A 52 2.25 -0.30 -2.71
N PHE A 53 1.37 -1.20 -2.30
CA PHE A 53 0.00 -0.87 -2.00
C PHE A 53 -0.60 -1.77 -0.92
N MET A 54 -1.62 -1.26 -0.23
CA MET A 54 -2.51 -2.04 0.62
C MET A 54 -3.97 -1.68 0.35
N ILE A 55 -4.87 -2.64 0.56
CA ILE A 55 -6.31 -2.43 0.49
C ILE A 55 -6.86 -2.34 1.91
N VAL A 56 -7.67 -1.32 2.15
CA VAL A 56 -8.36 -1.10 3.44
C VAL A 56 -9.84 -0.90 3.21
N ASN A 57 -10.65 -1.16 4.23
CA ASN A 57 -12.03 -0.71 4.20
C ASN A 57 -12.12 0.82 4.37
N GLU A 58 -13.19 1.42 3.89
CA GLU A 58 -13.38 2.88 3.91
C GLU A 58 -13.35 3.48 5.33
N ASP A 59 -13.80 2.74 6.35
CA ASP A 59 -13.76 3.11 7.76
C ASP A 59 -12.34 3.06 8.36
N GLU A 60 -11.49 2.15 7.90
CA GLU A 60 -10.08 2.05 8.30
C GLU A 60 -9.19 3.07 7.56
N MET A 61 -9.66 3.69 6.48
CA MET A 61 -8.80 4.46 5.57
C MET A 61 -8.16 5.68 6.22
N LYS A 62 -8.92 6.51 6.94
CA LYS A 62 -8.39 7.75 7.54
C LYS A 62 -7.24 7.47 8.53
N PRO A 63 -7.39 6.60 9.55
CA PRO A 63 -6.30 6.34 10.49
C PRO A 63 -5.07 5.73 9.80
N VAL A 64 -5.25 4.80 8.85
CA VAL A 64 -4.14 4.19 8.11
C VAL A 64 -3.40 5.24 7.26
N ARG A 65 -4.14 6.10 6.54
CA ARG A 65 -3.56 7.19 5.75
C ARG A 65 -2.76 8.15 6.63
N ASP A 66 -3.32 8.55 7.78
CA ASP A 66 -2.69 9.55 8.63
C ASP A 66 -1.41 9.01 9.29
N ALA A 67 -1.38 7.71 9.61
CA ALA A 67 -0.20 7.02 10.14
C ALA A 67 0.88 6.78 9.08
N LEU A 68 0.52 6.24 7.90
CA LEU A 68 1.48 5.73 6.92
C LEU A 68 1.75 6.68 5.74
N LYS A 69 0.94 7.73 5.57
CA LYS A 69 1.08 8.79 4.58
C LYS A 69 1.34 8.27 3.15
N PRO A 70 0.42 7.47 2.57
CA PRO A 70 0.52 7.05 1.17
C PRO A 70 0.57 8.25 0.23
N HIS A 71 1.23 8.09 -0.91
CA HIS A 71 1.30 9.13 -1.93
C HIS A 71 -0.06 9.42 -2.57
N ARG A 72 -0.90 8.37 -2.72
CA ARG A 72 -2.25 8.49 -3.29
C ARG A 72 -3.16 7.35 -2.85
N GLY A 73 -4.45 7.56 -3.00
CA GLY A 73 -5.49 6.55 -2.79
C GLY A 73 -6.44 6.48 -3.98
N GLN A 74 -7.00 5.30 -4.25
CA GLN A 74 -8.02 5.10 -5.28
C GLN A 74 -9.08 4.10 -4.80
N VAL A 75 -10.23 4.09 -5.48
CA VAL A 75 -11.22 3.03 -5.24
C VAL A 75 -10.63 1.70 -5.68
N TYR A 76 -10.72 0.70 -4.82
CA TYR A 76 -10.38 -0.67 -5.18
C TYR A 76 -11.59 -1.33 -5.84
N GLN A 77 -11.40 -1.74 -7.09
CA GLN A 77 -12.32 -2.60 -7.83
C GLN A 77 -11.58 -3.92 -8.04
N PRO A 78 -12.15 -5.06 -7.60
CA PRO A 78 -11.55 -6.39 -7.78
C PRO A 78 -11.29 -6.74 -9.24
#